data_AF-A0A7X6Q025-F1
#
_entry.id   AF-A0A7X6Q025-F1
#
_cell.length_a   1.000
_cell.length_b   1.000
_cell.length_c   1.000
_cell.angle_alpha   90.00
_cell.angle_beta   90.00
_cell.angle_gamma   90.00
#
_symmetry.space_group_name_H-M   'P 1'
#
loop_
_entity.id
_entity.type
_entity.pdbx_description
1 polymer ?
#
loop_
_entity_poly.entity_id
_entity_poly.type
_entity_poly.pdbx_seq_one_letter_code
_entity_poly.pdbx_strand_id
1 'polypeptide(L)' 'MIRIVDLHELTLAEAKIKLNDFMNTLASNVSEVVVIHGFHQGTILKTFVSKYQHPKIKQKLKTLNKGETIFLINI' A
#
# COMPACT_ATOMS: atom_id res chain seq x y z
N MET A 1 2.26 -13.22 -8.26
CA MET A 1 0.94 -13.23 -7.59
C MET A 1 0.59 -11.81 -7.18
N ILE A 2 -0.69 -11.41 -7.28
CA ILE A 2 -1.17 -10.09 -6.85
C ILE A 2 -1.83 -10.24 -5.48
N ARG A 3 -1.58 -9.29 -4.57
CA ARG A 3 -2.24 -9.21 -3.26
C ARG A 3 -2.83 -7.82 -3.04
N ILE A 4 -3.87 -7.73 -2.22
CA ILE A 4 -4.57 -6.48 -1.92
C ILE A 4 -4.50 -6.25 -0.40
N VAL A 5 -4.23 -5.01 0.00
CA VAL A 5 -4.35 -4.55 1.39
C VAL A 5 -5.24 -3.31 1.43
N ASP A 6 -6.28 -3.38 2.26
CA ASP A 6 -7.23 -2.29 2.45
C ASP A 6 -6.91 -1.49 3.71
N LEU A 7 -6.63 -0.21 3.53
CA LEU A 7 -6.36 0.79 4.55
C LEU A 7 -7.47 1.84 4.64
N HIS A 8 -8.54 1.71 3.83
CA HIS A 8 -9.65 2.65 3.83
C HIS A 8 -10.23 2.81 5.24
N GLU A 9 -10.63 4.04 5.59
CA GLU A 9 -11.22 4.43 6.88
C GLU A 9 -10.32 4.26 8.13
N LEU A 10 -9.09 3.73 7.98
CA LEU A 10 -8.16 3.65 9.09
C LEU A 10 -7.57 5.03 9.42
N THR A 11 -7.27 5.22 10.71
CA THR A 11 -6.36 6.30 11.11
C THR A 11 -4.97 6.06 10.53
N LEU A 12 -4.15 7.11 10.47
CA LEU A 12 -2.77 6.98 10.01
C LEU A 12 -1.96 5.96 10.84
N ALA A 13 -2.20 5.89 12.15
CA ALA A 13 -1.51 4.97 13.04
C ALA A 13 -1.87 3.51 12.73
N GLU A 14 -3.16 3.20 12.59
CA GLU A 14 -3.66 1.87 12.24
C GLU A 14 -3.20 1.45 10.85
N ALA A 15 -3.28 2.36 9.87
CA ALA A 15 -2.83 2.10 8.51
C ALA A 15 -1.33 1.77 8.46
N LYS A 16 -0.51 2.45 9.28
CA LYS A 16 0.93 2.17 9.37
C LYS A 16 1.21 0.78 9.93
N ILE A 17 0.53 0.39 11.00
CA ILE A 17 0.68 -0.95 11.60
C ILE A 17 0.26 -2.01 10.59
N LYS A 18 -0.96 -1.89 10.04
CA LYS A 18 -1.51 -2.86 9.08
C LYS A 18 -0.64 -3.03 7.84
N LEU A 19 -0.15 -1.93 7.26
CA LEU A 19 0.69 -2.00 6.05
C LEU A 19 2.06 -2.62 6.35
N ASN A 20 2.66 -2.32 7.50
CA ASN A 20 3.92 -2.94 7.92
C ASN A 20 3.77 -4.45 8.10
N ASP A 21 2.78 -4.89 8.86
CA ASP A 21 2.58 -6.31 9.14
C ASP A 21 2.30 -7.10 7.85
N PHE A 22 1.50 -6.51 6.96
CA PHE A 22 1.23 -7.07 5.64
C PHE A 22 2.50 -7.22 4.79
N MET A 23 3.35 -6.19 4.73
CA MET A 23 4.57 -6.21 3.91
C MET A 23 5.65 -7.14 4.49
N ASN A 24 5.75 -7.22 5.82
CA ASN A 24 6.65 -8.13 6.53
C ASN A 24 6.30 -9.60 6.23
N THR A 25 5.01 -9.92 6.22
CA THR A 25 4.49 -11.30 5.98
C THR A 25 4.27 -11.63 4.51
N LEU A 26 4.65 -10.73 3.58
CA LEU A 26 4.45 -10.94 2.15
C LEU A 26 5.27 -12.12 1.63
N ALA A 27 4.59 -13.08 1.00
CA ALA A 27 5.20 -14.27 0.39
C ALA A 27 6.11 -13.88 -0.80
N SER A 28 7.15 -14.68 -1.05
CA SER A 28 8.17 -14.43 -2.10
C SER A 28 7.62 -14.50 -3.53
N ASN A 29 6.49 -15.16 -3.75
CA ASN A 29 5.85 -15.26 -5.07
C ASN A 29 4.95 -14.05 -5.42
N VAL A 30 4.88 -13.04 -4.54
CA VAL A 30 4.08 -11.82 -4.78
C VAL A 30 4.89 -10.84 -5.61
N SER A 31 4.34 -10.47 -6.76
CA SER A 31 4.92 -9.51 -7.69
C SER A 31 4.34 -8.11 -7.53
N GLU A 32 3.12 -8.00 -7.01
CA GLU A 32 2.38 -6.75 -6.87
C GLU A 32 1.52 -6.72 -5.61
N VAL A 33 1.46 -5.54 -4.99
CA VAL A 33 0.53 -5.23 -3.90
C VAL A 33 -0.31 -4.03 -4.28
N VAL A 34 -1.63 -4.21 -4.34
CA VAL A 34 -2.60 -3.11 -4.49
C VAL A 34 -2.94 -2.59 -3.09
N VAL A 35 -2.63 -1.32 -2.84
CA VAL A 35 -2.94 -0.64 -1.58
C VAL A 35 -4.15 0.24 -1.79
N ILE A 36 -5.28 -0.13 -1.20
CA ILE A 36 -6.51 0.68 -1.18
C ILE A 36 -6.41 1.59 0.04
N HIS A 37 -6.42 2.90 -0.18
CA HIS A 37 -6.32 3.89 0.89
C HIS A 37 -7.48 4.91 0.89
N GLY A 38 -8.34 4.83 -0.12
CA GLY A 38 -9.43 5.78 -0.34
C GLY A 38 -8.95 7.20 -0.67
N PHE A 39 -9.90 8.06 -1.02
CA PHE A 39 -9.62 9.46 -1.40
C PHE A 39 -10.64 10.47 -0.87
N HIS A 40 -11.82 10.03 -0.45
CA HIS A 40 -12.95 10.91 -0.10
C HIS A 40 -12.77 11.64 1.23
N GLN A 41 -12.09 11.02 2.21
CA GLN A 41 -11.86 11.60 3.54
C GLN A 41 -10.56 12.42 3.64
N GLY A 42 -10.02 12.85 2.49
CA GLY A 42 -8.77 13.60 2.40
C GLY A 42 -7.58 12.78 1.91
N THR A 43 -6.38 13.35 2.03
CA THR A 43 -5.16 12.85 1.37
C THR A 43 -4.10 12.31 2.32
N ILE A 44 -4.40 12.19 3.62
CA ILE A 44 -3.44 11.74 4.64
C ILE A 44 -2.91 10.34 4.32
N LEU A 45 -3.81 9.36 4.13
CA LEU A 45 -3.40 7.99 3.82
C LEU A 45 -2.74 7.88 2.44
N LYS A 46 -3.22 8.61 1.43
CA LYS A 46 -2.55 8.71 0.12
C LYS A 46 -1.12 9.21 0.25
N THR A 47 -0.91 10.27 1.05
CA THR A 47 0.40 10.87 1.29
C THR A 47 1.31 9.88 2.02
N PHE A 48 0.77 9.21 3.05
CA PHE A 48 1.47 8.16 3.78
C PHE A 48 1.91 7.03 2.85
N VAL A 49 0.98 6.44 2.08
CA VAL A 49 1.25 5.36 1.13
C VAL A 49 2.29 5.78 0.08
N SER A 50 2.22 7.02 -0.42
CA SER A 50 3.22 7.54 -1.37
C SER A 50 4.63 7.63 -0.78
N LYS A 51 4.76 7.95 0.52
CA LYS A 51 6.05 8.11 1.22
C LYS A 51 6.55 6.84 1.89
N TYR A 52 5.68 5.83 2.07
CA TYR A 52 5.98 4.56 2.73
C TYR A 52 7.24 3.87 2.17
N GLN A 53 8.12 3.33 3.00
CA GLN A 53 9.34 2.66 2.54
C GLN A 53 9.36 1.23 3.05
N HIS A 54 9.74 0.30 2.18
CA HIS A 54 9.94 -1.09 2.55
C HIS A 54 10.94 -1.74 1.57
N PRO A 55 11.91 -2.55 2.04
CA PRO A 55 12.95 -3.14 1.18
C PRO A 55 12.42 -3.98 0.01
N LYS A 56 11.24 -4.59 0.20
CA LYS A 56 10.56 -5.37 -0.86
C LYS A 56 9.96 -4.49 -1.98
N ILE A 57 9.80 -3.19 -1.79
CA ILE A 57 9.19 -2.31 -2.81
C ILE A 57 10.24 -1.92 -3.85
N LYS A 58 10.00 -2.32 -5.10
CA LYS A 58 10.78 -1.92 -6.26
C LYS A 58 10.38 -0.53 -6.76
N GLN A 59 9.08 -0.31 -6.88
CA GLN A 59 8.49 0.91 -7.44
C GLN A 59 7.05 1.06 -6.96
N LYS A 60 6.53 2.29 -6.96
CA LYS A 60 5.12 2.57 -6.74
C LYS A 60 4.50 3.19 -7.99
N LEU A 61 3.34 2.69 -8.40
CA LEU A 61 2.58 3.19 -9.53
C LEU A 61 1.32 3.88 -9.02
N LYS A 62 1.11 5.11 -9.50
CA LYS A 62 -0.18 5.80 -9.35
C LYS A 62 -1.12 5.25 -10.42
N THR A 63 -2.36 4.96 -10.04
CA THR A 63 -3.38 4.51 -10.99
C THR A 63 -4.36 5.65 -11.31
N LEU A 64 -5.29 5.39 -12.23
CA LEU A 64 -6.39 6.33 -12.52
C LEU A 64 -7.38 6.42 -11.35
N ASN A 65 -7.46 5.39 -10.52
CA ASN A 65 -8.23 5.41 -9.28
C ASN A 65 -7.40 6.13 -8.19
N LYS A 66 -7.85 7.32 -7.82
CA LYS A 66 -7.15 8.16 -6.81
C LYS A 66 -7.12 7.55 -5.41
N GLY A 67 -7.92 6.50 -5.16
CA GLY A 67 -8.00 5.79 -3.89
C GLY A 67 -7.07 4.57 -3.77
N GLU A 68 -6.25 4.29 -4.78
CA GLU A 68 -5.31 3.17 -4.74
C GLU A 68 -3.89 3.55 -5.20
N THR A 69 -2.93 2.75 -4.77
CA THR A 69 -1.54 2.78 -5.25
C THR A 69 -1.04 1.35 -5.40
N ILE A 70 -0.33 1.04 -6.48
CA ILE A 70 0.27 -0.29 -6.69
C ILE A 70 1.73 -0.24 -6.27
N PHE A 71 2.17 -1.20 -5.45
CA PHE A 71 3.58 -1.46 -5.19
C PHE A 71 4.04 -2.62 -6.06
N LEU A 72 5.04 -2.38 -6.91
CA LEU A 72 5.79 -3.45 -7.56
C LEU A 72 6.81 -4.00 -6.57
N ILE A 73 6.90 -5.33 -6.48
CA ILE A 73 7.70 -6.03 -5.48
C ILE A 73 8.97 -6.63 -6.09
N ASN A 74 10.09 -6.57 -5.36
CA ASN A 74 11.31 -7.30 -5.68
C ASN A 74 11.05 -8.80 -5.46
N ILE A 75 11.18 -9.60 -6.52
CA ILE A 75 11.06 -11.06 -6.47
C ILE A 75 12.43 -11.65 -6.10
#